data_AF-R5S0V9-F1
#
_entry.id   AF-R5S0V9-F1
#
_cell.length_a   1.000
_cell.length_b   1.000
_cell.length_c   1.000
_cell.angle_alpha   90.00
_cell.angle_beta   90.00
_cell.angle_gamma   90.00
#
_symmetry.space_group_name_H-M   'P 1'
#
loop_
_entity.id
_entity.type
_entity.pdbx_description
1 polymer ?
#
loop_
_entity_poly.entity_id
_entity_poly.type
_entity_poly.pdbx_seq_one_letter_code
_entity_poly.pdbx_strand_id
1 'polypeptide(L)'
;MKQTLKRRICAAILCPILLLGLAGCSKANKAKPNDGGDPPVKASIDALKQGQPAADSEETVDGAESLARVRGDLEYDGRLTGAAAYLGLREKGDQTELTDWLRENCADLTSELPFLLEIPSERVLGAGYGKLFCIVPRDENTSLAVNHVTWQMMGNGLHPVADEVLYREEYAEPVLVFVDPEEPDKEVNLVTNDGVAAIWYPQEDGYGNLILPTDEAGAPMLYDFAIYGYTTGLDYPEGWEPSGDDWWWPPTELGLADTSWLCDSWVLELRGGDAGPEYAGTADLYYSPAGYIKQDYLGVWRMEDDCLYLKLSADSGDEIDASFPILISPSGEDLYFQRSRTGAGIPFLPDGTDSVGLLLYTG
;
A
#
# COMPACT_ATOMS: atom_id res chain seq x y z
N MET A 1 44.41 -8.33 -4.43
CA MET A 1 45.01 -8.45 -5.79
C MET A 1 43.94 -8.99 -6.74
N LYS A 2 43.52 -8.13 -7.70
CA LYS A 2 42.93 -8.42 -9.02
C LYS A 2 41.63 -9.24 -9.08
N GLN A 3 40.49 -8.60 -9.36
CA GLN A 3 39.94 -8.34 -10.71
C GLN A 3 39.87 -9.59 -11.60
N THR A 4 38.66 -10.02 -11.98
CA THR A 4 38.12 -9.92 -13.36
C THR A 4 36.97 -10.91 -13.58
N LEU A 5 35.75 -10.42 -13.80
CA LEU A 5 34.88 -10.97 -14.86
C LEU A 5 33.84 -9.93 -15.30
N LYS A 6 34.29 -8.97 -16.12
CA LYS A 6 33.44 -8.17 -17.00
C LYS A 6 33.30 -8.90 -18.35
N ARG A 7 32.07 -8.90 -18.89
CA ARG A 7 31.70 -8.83 -20.33
C ARG A 7 32.17 -9.92 -21.31
N ARG A 8 31.18 -10.57 -21.94
CA ARG A 8 31.09 -11.01 -23.36
C ARG A 8 29.62 -10.76 -23.76
N ILE A 9 29.17 -9.85 -24.63
CA ILE A 9 29.46 -9.44 -26.03
C ILE A 9 29.32 -10.57 -27.06
N CYS A 10 28.27 -10.46 -27.90
CA CYS A 10 28.18 -10.61 -29.36
C CYS A 10 26.74 -10.17 -29.76
N ALA A 11 26.40 -9.00 -30.33
CA ALA A 11 26.84 -8.27 -31.54
C ALA A 11 26.34 -8.86 -32.88
N ALA A 12 25.50 -8.06 -33.57
CA ALA A 12 25.31 -7.85 -35.03
C ALA A 12 23.80 -7.79 -35.37
N ILE A 13 23.23 -6.82 -36.11
CA ILE A 13 23.66 -6.24 -37.39
C ILE A 13 23.18 -4.78 -37.56
N LEU A 14 24.07 -3.93 -38.08
CA LEU A 14 23.86 -2.58 -38.62
C LEU A 14 23.11 -2.58 -39.96
N CYS A 15 22.34 -1.52 -40.25
CA CYS A 15 22.58 -0.66 -41.43
C CYS A 15 21.71 0.62 -41.42
N PRO A 16 22.31 1.83 -41.58
CA PRO A 16 21.59 3.07 -41.84
C PRO A 16 21.71 3.49 -43.32
N ILE A 17 20.66 4.10 -43.90
CA ILE A 17 20.82 4.96 -45.09
C ILE A 17 19.98 6.24 -44.94
N LEU A 18 20.75 7.31 -44.94
CA LEU A 18 20.53 8.74 -45.02
C LEU A 18 19.97 9.14 -46.40
N LEU A 19 19.03 10.11 -46.49
CA LEU A 19 19.18 11.39 -47.24
C LEU A 19 17.87 12.06 -47.69
N LEU A 20 17.85 13.38 -47.41
CA LEU A 20 17.43 14.52 -48.24
C LEU A 20 15.95 14.82 -48.50
N GLY A 21 15.60 16.07 -48.19
CA GLY A 21 14.49 16.76 -48.84
C GLY A 21 14.10 18.10 -48.21
N LEU A 22 14.96 19.12 -48.35
CA LEU A 22 14.60 20.53 -48.16
C LEU A 22 13.41 20.94 -49.06
N ALA A 23 12.43 21.62 -48.47
CA ALA A 23 11.63 22.63 -49.17
C ALA A 23 11.21 23.70 -48.16
N GLY A 24 11.85 24.87 -48.27
CA GLY A 24 11.36 26.09 -47.63
C GLY A 24 10.29 26.74 -48.49
N CYS A 25 9.51 27.62 -47.85
CA CYS A 25 8.76 28.78 -48.37
C CYS A 25 7.70 29.09 -47.29
N SER A 26 7.33 30.32 -46.92
CA SER A 26 7.78 31.68 -47.21
C SER A 26 6.90 32.58 -46.33
N LYS A 27 7.46 33.71 -45.89
CA LYS A 27 6.80 34.82 -45.17
C LYS A 27 5.51 35.33 -45.81
N ALA A 28 4.55 35.80 -44.99
CA ALA A 28 3.85 37.08 -45.14
C ALA A 28 3.15 37.44 -43.81
N ASN A 29 3.71 38.33 -42.98
CA ASN A 29 3.56 39.79 -42.92
C ASN A 29 2.23 40.33 -42.31
N LYS A 30 2.42 40.96 -41.14
CA LYS A 30 1.87 42.25 -40.65
C LYS A 30 0.34 42.46 -40.62
N ALA A 31 -0.21 42.79 -39.46
CA ALA A 31 -0.26 44.16 -38.91
C ALA A 31 -0.90 44.21 -37.51
N LYS A 32 -0.33 45.04 -36.63
CA LYS A 32 -0.89 45.67 -35.40
C LYS A 32 -1.40 47.09 -35.82
N PRO A 33 -1.98 48.00 -34.99
CA PRO A 33 -2.37 47.90 -33.56
C PRO A 33 -3.65 48.70 -33.13
N ASN A 34 -3.90 48.71 -31.81
CA ASN A 34 -4.60 49.72 -30.96
C ASN A 34 -6.12 49.88 -31.14
N ASP A 35 -6.94 50.30 -30.17
CA ASP A 35 -6.85 50.77 -28.77
C ASP A 35 -8.24 50.41 -28.17
N GLY A 36 -8.38 49.99 -26.92
CA GLY A 36 -8.64 50.91 -25.80
C GLY A 36 -10.14 51.19 -25.60
N GLY A 37 -10.68 50.82 -24.44
CA GLY A 37 -11.99 51.32 -23.98
C GLY A 37 -12.84 50.27 -23.28
N ASP A 38 -12.76 50.25 -21.95
CA ASP A 38 -13.68 49.55 -21.05
C ASP A 38 -14.79 50.54 -20.57
N PRO A 39 -15.78 50.13 -19.77
CA PRO A 39 -17.13 49.68 -20.15
C PRO A 39 -18.21 50.71 -19.71
N PRO A 40 -19.53 50.41 -19.72
CA PRO A 40 -20.12 49.95 -18.44
C PRO A 40 -21.40 49.09 -18.52
N VAL A 41 -21.54 48.21 -17.52
CA VAL A 41 -22.70 48.01 -16.62
C VAL A 41 -24.12 48.26 -17.18
N LYS A 42 -25.01 47.24 -17.16
CA LYS A 42 -26.12 47.08 -16.16
C LYS A 42 -27.12 46.00 -16.58
N ALA A 43 -27.36 45.06 -15.64
CA ALA A 43 -28.60 44.37 -15.27
C ALA A 43 -29.76 44.20 -16.28
N SER A 44 -30.29 42.97 -16.39
CA SER A 44 -31.64 42.59 -15.90
C SER A 44 -31.96 41.13 -16.26
N ILE A 45 -32.25 40.30 -15.25
CA ILE A 45 -33.57 39.73 -14.88
C ILE A 45 -33.95 38.46 -15.67
N ASP A 46 -33.97 37.36 -14.91
CA ASP A 46 -34.86 36.20 -14.91
C ASP A 46 -35.42 35.65 -16.23
N ALA A 47 -35.02 34.42 -16.54
CA ALA A 47 -35.95 33.44 -17.09
C ALA A 47 -35.49 32.01 -16.76
N LEU A 48 -36.16 31.40 -15.78
CA LEU A 48 -36.27 29.96 -15.62
C LEU A 48 -36.53 29.28 -16.98
N LYS A 49 -35.59 28.44 -17.42
CA LYS A 49 -35.88 27.33 -18.32
C LYS A 49 -35.18 26.09 -17.81
N GLN A 50 -36.00 25.15 -17.37
CA GLN A 50 -35.68 23.74 -17.20
C GLN A 50 -34.90 23.22 -18.41
N GLY A 51 -33.82 22.48 -18.16
CA GLY A 51 -33.12 21.72 -19.19
C GLY A 51 -31.80 21.15 -18.69
N GLN A 52 -31.74 19.82 -18.68
CA GLN A 52 -30.62 18.91 -18.42
C GLN A 52 -30.20 18.66 -16.95
N PRO A 53 -30.04 17.37 -16.56
CA PRO A 53 -29.24 17.04 -15.38
C PRO A 53 -27.85 17.60 -15.64
N ALA A 54 -27.34 18.37 -14.68
CA ALA A 54 -25.92 18.61 -14.61
C ALA A 54 -25.27 17.22 -14.59
N ALA A 55 -24.34 17.00 -15.53
CA ALA A 55 -23.32 15.98 -15.32
C ALA A 55 -22.79 16.19 -13.91
N ASP A 56 -22.68 15.11 -13.14
CA ASP A 56 -22.03 15.12 -11.84
C ASP A 56 -20.75 15.93 -11.99
N SER A 57 -20.75 17.13 -11.40
CA SER A 57 -19.52 17.83 -11.13
C SER A 57 -18.84 16.94 -10.10
N GLU A 58 -17.84 16.17 -10.53
CA GLU A 58 -16.85 15.61 -9.61
C GLU A 58 -16.48 16.75 -8.65
N GLU A 59 -16.93 16.63 -7.41
CA GLU A 59 -16.66 17.61 -6.38
C GLU A 59 -15.16 17.47 -6.13
N THR A 60 -14.36 18.37 -6.72
CA THR A 60 -12.91 18.38 -6.51
C THR A 60 -12.68 18.60 -5.03
N VAL A 61 -12.21 17.59 -4.33
CA VAL A 61 -11.86 17.66 -2.90
C VAL A 61 -10.86 18.81 -2.71
N ASP A 62 -11.05 19.63 -1.68
CA ASP A 62 -10.13 20.72 -1.37
C ASP A 62 -8.84 20.18 -0.73
N GLY A 63 -7.69 20.75 -1.09
CA GLY A 63 -6.39 20.33 -0.54
C GLY A 63 -6.34 20.41 0.98
N ALA A 64 -6.78 21.51 1.58
CA ALA A 64 -6.77 21.66 3.03
C ALA A 64 -7.75 20.69 3.72
N GLU A 65 -8.91 20.45 3.13
CA GLU A 65 -9.87 19.46 3.63
C GLU A 65 -9.30 18.03 3.59
N SER A 66 -8.64 17.67 2.50
CA SER A 66 -8.01 16.35 2.36
C SER A 66 -6.86 16.12 3.36
N LEU A 67 -6.06 17.15 3.65
CA LEU A 67 -5.04 17.09 4.70
C LEU A 67 -5.67 16.97 6.10
N ALA A 68 -6.74 17.72 6.36
CA ALA A 68 -7.47 17.65 7.62
C ALA A 68 -8.06 16.25 7.85
N ARG A 69 -8.51 15.57 6.80
CA ARG A 69 -8.96 14.17 6.86
C ARG A 69 -7.84 13.23 7.34
N VAL A 70 -6.65 13.30 6.71
CA VAL A 70 -5.49 12.48 7.13
C VAL A 70 -5.12 12.74 8.59
N ARG A 71 -5.10 14.01 9.02
CA ARG A 71 -4.79 14.35 10.42
C ARG A 71 -5.88 13.87 11.39
N GLY A 72 -7.15 13.95 10.99
CA GLY A 72 -8.29 13.47 11.78
C GLY A 72 -8.20 11.98 12.13
N ASP A 73 -7.67 11.16 11.22
CA ASP A 73 -7.47 9.73 11.46
C ASP A 73 -6.39 9.46 12.54
N LEU A 74 -5.46 10.39 12.75
CA LEU A 74 -4.38 10.28 13.73
C LEU A 74 -4.80 10.72 15.15
N GLU A 75 -5.94 11.40 15.30
CA GLU A 75 -6.39 11.90 16.61
C GLU A 75 -6.72 10.76 17.58
N TYR A 76 -7.19 9.62 17.05
CA TYR A 76 -7.70 8.50 17.85
C TYR A 76 -6.61 7.62 18.46
N ASP A 77 -5.38 7.69 17.95
CA ASP A 77 -4.24 6.94 18.50
C ASP A 77 -3.14 7.89 18.98
N GLY A 78 -3.04 8.00 20.31
CA GLY A 78 -2.01 8.80 20.99
C GLY A 78 -0.57 8.35 20.71
N ARG A 79 -0.36 7.17 20.14
CA ARG A 79 0.98 6.66 19.79
C ARG A 79 1.50 7.25 18.48
N LEU A 80 0.62 7.67 17.58
CA LEU A 80 1.00 8.12 16.24
C LEU A 80 1.61 9.51 16.31
N THR A 81 2.82 9.65 15.77
CA THR A 81 3.51 10.94 15.63
C THR A 81 3.23 11.63 14.30
N GLY A 82 2.56 10.94 13.38
CA GLY A 82 2.26 11.43 12.05
C GLY A 82 1.82 10.30 11.11
N ALA A 83 1.77 10.63 9.82
CA ALA A 83 1.50 9.68 8.74
C ALA A 83 2.58 9.80 7.65
N ALA A 84 2.74 8.75 6.86
CA ALA A 84 3.64 8.70 5.73
C ALA A 84 3.04 7.94 4.56
N ALA A 85 3.51 8.22 3.35
CA ALA A 85 3.17 7.47 2.15
C ALA A 85 4.41 7.34 1.25
N TYR A 86 4.58 6.16 0.64
CA TYR A 86 5.51 5.99 -0.48
C TYR A 86 4.80 6.37 -1.78
N LEU A 87 5.39 7.29 -2.54
CA LEU A 87 4.82 7.85 -3.77
C LEU A 87 5.52 7.33 -5.04
N GLY A 88 6.45 6.39 -4.90
CA GLY A 88 7.15 5.76 -6.01
C GLY A 88 8.59 6.21 -6.21
N LEU A 89 9.22 5.62 -7.23
CA LEU A 89 10.62 5.85 -7.60
C LEU A 89 10.69 6.81 -8.78
N ARG A 90 11.25 8.01 -8.57
CA ARG A 90 11.52 8.96 -9.64
C ARG A 90 12.92 8.77 -10.20
N GLU A 91 13.00 8.47 -11.49
CA GLU A 91 14.27 8.18 -12.17
C GLU A 91 15.18 9.39 -12.29
N LYS A 92 16.49 9.15 -12.24
CA LYS A 92 17.49 10.20 -12.40
C LYS A 92 17.46 10.75 -13.82
N GLY A 93 17.18 12.04 -13.94
CA GLY A 93 17.11 12.74 -15.23
C GLY A 93 15.69 12.88 -15.78
N ASP A 94 14.68 12.38 -15.07
CA ASP A 94 13.28 12.71 -15.34
C ASP A 94 13.05 14.23 -15.27
N GLN A 95 12.52 14.81 -16.35
CA GLN A 95 12.30 16.25 -16.52
C GLN A 95 10.83 16.67 -16.29
N THR A 96 9.94 15.75 -15.96
CA THR A 96 8.54 16.06 -15.68
C THR A 96 8.44 16.93 -14.42
N GLU A 97 7.57 17.95 -14.43
CA GLU A 97 7.34 18.75 -13.23
C GLU A 97 6.79 17.86 -12.10
N LEU A 98 7.19 18.10 -10.85
CA LEU A 98 6.86 17.16 -9.76
C LEU A 98 5.35 16.95 -9.59
N THR A 99 4.56 18.02 -9.71
CA THR A 99 3.10 17.94 -9.64
C THR A 99 2.52 17.07 -10.76
N ASP A 100 3.03 17.20 -11.99
CA ASP A 100 2.60 16.38 -13.12
C ASP A 100 3.04 14.91 -12.92
N TRP A 101 4.27 14.70 -12.43
CA TRP A 101 4.79 13.39 -12.11
C TRP A 101 3.93 12.68 -11.05
N LEU A 102 3.50 13.39 -10.00
CA LEU A 102 2.61 12.86 -8.97
C LEU A 102 1.24 12.48 -9.54
N ARG A 103 0.66 13.29 -10.43
CA ARG A 103 -0.61 12.96 -11.10
C ARG A 103 -0.48 11.73 -11.99
N GLU A 104 0.67 11.54 -12.62
CA GLU A 104 0.92 10.39 -13.49
C GLU A 104 1.19 9.09 -12.73
N ASN A 105 1.90 9.17 -11.59
CA ASN A 105 2.37 7.99 -10.86
C ASN A 105 1.52 7.66 -9.62
N CYS A 106 0.72 8.62 -9.12
CA CYS A 106 -0.13 8.47 -7.95
C CYS A 106 -1.53 9.08 -8.18
N ALA A 107 -2.08 8.93 -9.39
CA ALA A 107 -3.30 9.60 -9.84
C ALA A 107 -4.43 9.56 -8.79
N ASP A 108 -4.77 8.35 -8.36
CA ASP A 108 -5.85 8.06 -7.44
C ASP A 108 -5.62 8.69 -6.05
N LEU A 109 -4.40 8.55 -5.50
CA LEU A 109 -4.06 9.20 -4.24
C LEU A 109 -4.06 10.71 -4.35
N THR A 110 -3.61 11.29 -5.47
CA THR A 110 -3.64 12.74 -5.68
C THR A 110 -5.04 13.27 -5.99
N SER A 111 -5.96 12.41 -6.43
CA SER A 111 -7.38 12.71 -6.57
C SER A 111 -8.07 12.76 -5.20
N GLU A 112 -7.77 11.78 -4.33
CA GLU A 112 -8.32 11.70 -2.98
C GLU A 112 -7.65 12.68 -2.00
N LEU A 113 -6.35 12.89 -2.14
CA LEU A 113 -5.51 13.72 -1.27
C LEU A 113 -4.81 14.83 -2.07
N PRO A 114 -5.58 15.79 -2.62
CA PRO A 114 -5.05 16.86 -3.45
C PRO A 114 -4.00 17.74 -2.75
N PHE A 115 -3.93 17.75 -1.40
CA PHE A 115 -2.87 18.45 -0.68
C PHE A 115 -1.46 18.03 -1.13
N LEU A 116 -1.28 16.79 -1.59
CA LEU A 116 0.00 16.28 -2.12
C LEU A 116 0.55 17.14 -3.27
N LEU A 117 -0.34 17.75 -4.04
CA LEU A 117 -0.03 18.58 -5.19
C LEU A 117 0.20 20.05 -4.83
N GLU A 118 -0.17 20.44 -3.61
CA GLU A 118 -0.09 21.80 -3.07
C GLU A 118 1.13 22.00 -2.16
N ILE A 119 1.90 20.93 -1.89
CA ILE A 119 3.14 21.03 -1.11
C ILE A 119 4.12 21.95 -1.87
N PRO A 120 4.54 23.07 -1.25
CA PRO A 120 5.40 24.05 -1.90
C PRO A 120 6.81 23.49 -2.08
N SER A 121 7.53 23.98 -3.09
CA SER A 121 8.84 23.45 -3.48
C SER A 121 9.90 23.58 -2.39
N GLU A 122 9.75 24.53 -1.46
CA GLU A 122 10.63 24.68 -0.29
C GLU A 122 10.50 23.53 0.72
N ARG A 123 9.39 22.76 0.66
CA ARG A 123 9.14 21.55 1.46
C ARG A 123 9.38 20.26 0.67
N VAL A 124 10.01 20.35 -0.50
CA VAL A 124 10.50 19.21 -1.27
C VAL A 124 12.00 19.06 -1.04
N LEU A 125 12.38 17.98 -0.36
CA LEU A 125 13.73 17.77 0.17
C LEU A 125 14.45 16.67 -0.61
N GLY A 126 15.78 16.80 -0.73
CA GLY A 126 16.65 15.83 -1.39
C GLY A 126 16.98 16.21 -2.85
N ALA A 127 17.42 15.22 -3.63
CA ALA A 127 18.06 15.45 -4.92
C ALA A 127 17.10 15.66 -6.10
N GLY A 128 15.78 15.52 -5.88
CA GLY A 128 14.76 15.60 -6.94
C GLY A 128 14.55 14.29 -7.73
N TYR A 129 15.21 13.20 -7.31
CA TYR A 129 15.08 11.85 -7.85
C TYR A 129 15.36 10.83 -6.74
N GLY A 130 14.96 9.57 -6.94
CA GLY A 130 15.02 8.52 -5.92
C GLY A 130 13.62 8.11 -5.44
N LYS A 131 13.56 7.38 -4.33
CA LYS A 131 12.30 6.99 -3.69
C LYS A 131 11.67 8.23 -3.06
N LEU A 132 10.44 8.56 -3.45
CA LEU A 132 9.72 9.73 -2.96
C LEU A 132 8.75 9.32 -1.84
N PHE A 133 8.85 9.99 -0.71
CA PHE A 133 7.94 9.82 0.42
C PHE A 133 7.24 11.14 0.74
N CYS A 134 5.98 11.09 1.15
CA CYS A 134 5.32 12.19 1.83
C CYS A 134 5.28 11.91 3.34
N ILE A 135 5.58 12.92 4.15
CA ILE A 135 5.45 12.86 5.60
C ILE A 135 4.50 13.95 6.06
N VAL A 136 3.47 13.55 6.81
CA VAL A 136 2.44 14.41 7.38
C VAL A 136 2.59 14.41 8.91
N PRO A 137 2.91 15.55 9.53
CA PRO A 137 2.90 15.68 11.00
C PRO A 137 1.50 15.41 11.56
N ARG A 138 1.42 14.81 12.76
CA ARG A 138 0.14 14.44 13.40
C ARG A 138 -0.87 15.58 13.41
N ASP A 139 -0.41 16.75 13.82
CA ASP A 139 -1.21 17.97 13.92
C ASP A 139 -0.33 19.21 13.71
N GLU A 140 -0.94 20.40 13.78
CA GLU A 140 -0.28 21.70 13.63
C GLU A 140 0.79 21.97 14.71
N ASN A 141 0.80 21.24 15.81
CA ASN A 141 1.72 21.41 16.93
C ASN A 141 2.82 20.34 16.95
N THR A 142 2.94 19.56 15.88
CA THR A 142 3.95 18.51 15.75
C THR A 142 5.20 19.08 15.09
N SER A 143 6.33 18.92 15.75
CA SER A 143 7.64 19.29 15.22
C SER A 143 8.15 18.21 14.26
N LEU A 144 8.78 18.63 13.17
CA LEU A 144 9.38 17.73 12.16
C LEU A 144 10.79 18.21 11.83
N ALA A 145 11.75 17.29 11.79
CA ALA A 145 13.06 17.52 11.21
C ALA A 145 13.43 16.41 10.23
N VAL A 146 14.09 16.78 9.13
CA VAL A 146 14.68 15.84 8.16
C VAL A 146 16.17 16.10 8.10
N ASN A 147 16.96 15.06 8.36
CA ASN A 147 18.42 15.09 8.30
C ASN A 147 18.90 14.23 7.13
N HIS A 148 20.02 14.61 6.54
CA HIS A 148 20.82 13.69 5.74
C HIS A 148 21.71 12.86 6.66
N VAL A 149 21.80 11.56 6.38
CA VAL A 149 22.61 10.62 7.15
C VAL A 149 23.58 9.87 6.26
N THR A 150 24.77 9.59 6.79
CA THR A 150 25.72 8.65 6.20
C THR A 150 25.87 7.42 7.06
N TRP A 151 25.92 6.26 6.42
CA TRP A 151 26.10 4.99 7.10
C TRP A 151 27.59 4.72 7.35
N GLN A 152 27.97 4.70 8.63
CA GLN A 152 29.36 4.59 9.05
C GLN A 152 29.61 3.30 9.82
N MET A 153 30.71 2.62 9.50
CA MET A 153 31.15 1.43 10.25
C MET A 153 31.66 1.85 11.63
N MET A 154 30.90 1.53 12.67
CA MET A 154 31.28 1.73 14.05
C MET A 154 31.24 0.40 14.78
N GLY A 155 32.38 -0.05 15.33
CA GLY A 155 32.51 -1.16 16.28
C GLY A 155 31.67 -2.43 16.01
N ASN A 156 30.39 -2.36 16.36
CA ASN A 156 29.37 -3.41 16.28
C ASN A 156 28.50 -3.40 15.00
N GLY A 157 28.75 -2.53 14.01
CA GLY A 157 27.98 -2.56 12.76
C GLY A 157 28.05 -1.28 11.95
N LEU A 158 27.16 -1.19 10.96
CA LEU A 158 26.90 0.02 10.21
C LEU A 158 25.83 0.82 10.96
N HIS A 159 26.11 2.11 11.22
CA HIS A 159 25.20 2.99 11.96
C HIS A 159 24.96 4.27 11.18
N PRO A 160 23.74 4.82 11.21
CA PRO A 160 23.46 6.10 10.59
C PRO A 160 24.08 7.22 11.44
N VAL A 161 24.71 8.18 10.77
CA VAL A 161 25.27 9.38 11.40
C VAL A 161 24.75 10.59 10.64
N ALA A 162 23.95 11.43 11.31
CA ALA A 162 23.48 12.68 10.73
C ALA A 162 24.64 13.66 10.51
N ASP A 163 24.75 14.19 9.30
CA ASP A 163 25.80 15.13 8.92
C ASP A 163 25.26 16.48 8.39
N GLU A 164 23.99 16.55 7.99
CA GLU A 164 23.32 17.77 7.56
C GLU A 164 21.84 17.79 7.99
N VAL A 165 21.35 18.97 8.40
CA VAL A 165 19.92 19.21 8.65
C VAL A 165 19.31 19.84 7.40
N LEU A 166 18.41 19.11 6.74
CA LEU A 166 17.77 19.56 5.50
C LEU A 166 16.54 20.41 5.77
N TYR A 167 15.80 20.08 6.84
CA TYR A 167 14.58 20.77 7.24
C TYR A 167 14.36 20.62 8.74
N ARG A 168 13.82 21.67 9.38
CA ARG A 168 13.37 21.62 10.78
C ARG A 168 12.34 22.71 11.02
N GLU A 169 11.16 22.32 11.49
CA GLU A 169 10.11 23.24 11.95
C GLU A 169 9.47 22.72 13.23
N GLU A 170 9.04 23.64 14.10
CA GLU A 170 8.37 23.34 15.37
C GLU A 170 6.86 23.10 15.19
N TYR A 171 6.28 23.80 14.21
CA TYR A 171 4.87 23.70 13.77
C TYR A 171 4.89 23.24 12.32
N ALA A 172 5.22 21.97 12.11
CA ALA A 172 5.54 21.48 10.79
C ALA A 172 4.28 21.28 9.94
N GLU A 173 4.48 21.41 8.64
CA GLU A 173 3.51 21.07 7.61
C GLU A 173 4.04 19.89 6.77
N PRO A 174 3.21 19.26 5.92
CA PRO A 174 3.64 18.14 5.10
C PRO A 174 4.88 18.45 4.26
N VAL A 175 5.78 17.48 4.19
CA VAL A 175 7.02 17.53 3.39
C VAL A 175 7.08 16.35 2.42
N LEU A 176 7.73 16.58 1.27
CA LEU A 176 8.11 15.54 0.32
C LEU A 176 9.60 15.28 0.44
N VAL A 177 10.03 14.02 0.52
CA VAL A 177 11.42 13.65 0.75
C VAL A 177 11.87 12.62 -0.27
N PHE A 178 12.88 12.99 -1.06
CA PHE A 178 13.61 12.07 -1.92
C PHE A 178 14.72 11.37 -1.13
N VAL A 179 14.67 10.04 -1.15
CA VAL A 179 15.60 9.13 -0.48
C VAL A 179 16.37 8.33 -1.53
N ASP A 180 17.66 8.12 -1.29
CA ASP A 180 18.46 7.25 -2.14
C ASP A 180 17.87 5.82 -2.17
N PRO A 181 17.62 5.23 -3.35
CA PRO A 181 16.98 3.93 -3.48
C PRO A 181 17.87 2.76 -3.07
N GLU A 182 19.20 2.91 -3.07
CA GLU A 182 20.16 1.86 -2.73
C GLU A 182 20.47 1.82 -1.23
N GLU A 183 20.71 2.98 -0.62
CA GLU A 183 21.03 3.10 0.82
C GLU A 183 20.31 4.31 1.42
N PRO A 184 19.31 4.12 2.32
CA PRO A 184 18.45 5.21 2.79
C PRO A 184 19.27 6.28 3.51
N ASP A 185 19.31 7.47 2.93
CA ASP A 185 20.19 8.57 3.32
C ASP A 185 19.44 9.71 4.03
N LYS A 186 18.23 9.45 4.50
CA LYS A 186 17.38 10.41 5.23
C LYS A 186 16.95 9.84 6.57
N GLU A 187 16.96 10.72 7.57
CA GLU A 187 16.36 10.48 8.88
C GLU A 187 15.26 11.52 9.11
N VAL A 188 14.07 11.05 9.45
CA VAL A 188 12.92 11.87 9.82
C VAL A 188 12.72 11.76 11.32
N ASN A 189 12.66 12.90 11.99
CA ASN A 189 12.34 13.02 13.40
C ASN A 189 11.01 13.75 13.54
N LEU A 190 10.04 13.12 14.20
CA LEU A 190 8.75 13.70 14.55
C LEU A 190 8.62 13.77 16.07
N VAL A 191 8.16 14.90 16.59
CA VAL A 191 7.90 15.08 18.02
C VAL A 191 6.57 15.80 18.19
N THR A 192 5.61 15.13 18.82
CA THR A 192 4.31 15.70 19.15
C THR A 192 4.38 16.58 20.39
N ASN A 193 3.40 17.45 20.58
CA ASN A 193 3.34 18.37 21.73
C ASN A 193 3.18 17.66 23.09
N ASP A 194 2.63 16.45 23.11
CA ASP A 194 2.50 15.58 24.28
C ASP A 194 3.77 14.74 24.54
N GLY A 195 4.81 14.90 23.70
CA GLY A 195 6.15 14.36 23.92
C GLY A 195 6.41 12.99 23.31
N VAL A 196 5.52 12.49 22.45
CA VAL A 196 5.74 11.27 21.68
C VAL A 196 6.72 11.59 20.55
N ALA A 197 7.78 10.79 20.43
CA ALA A 197 8.83 11.02 19.45
C ALA A 197 9.11 9.77 18.64
N ALA A 198 9.23 9.93 17.32
CA ALA A 198 9.62 8.86 16.41
C ALA A 198 10.84 9.29 15.60
N ILE A 199 11.80 8.38 15.47
CA ILE A 199 12.93 8.49 14.55
C ILE A 199 12.73 7.43 13.48
N TRP A 200 12.77 7.84 12.22
CA TRP A 200 12.50 6.96 11.09
C TRP A 200 13.48 7.18 9.96
N TYR A 201 13.87 6.08 9.31
CA TYR A 201 14.67 6.08 8.09
C TYR A 201 13.76 5.58 6.96
N PRO A 202 13.18 6.48 6.13
CA PRO A 202 12.13 6.11 5.21
C PRO A 202 12.56 5.02 4.23
N GLN A 203 11.84 3.90 4.28
CA GLN A 203 12.13 2.68 3.54
C GLN A 203 10.83 1.97 3.20
N GLU A 204 10.89 1.16 2.16
CA GLU A 204 9.83 0.26 1.74
C GLU A 204 10.39 -1.16 1.57
N ASP A 205 9.53 -2.17 1.66
CA ASP A 205 9.90 -3.60 1.72
C ASP A 205 10.20 -4.25 0.35
N GLY A 206 10.19 -3.47 -0.73
CA GLY A 206 10.32 -3.90 -2.11
C GLY A 206 8.98 -4.08 -2.83
N TYR A 207 7.88 -4.10 -2.09
CA TYR A 207 6.50 -4.20 -2.58
C TYR A 207 5.74 -2.88 -2.46
N GLY A 208 6.41 -1.80 -2.01
CA GLY A 208 5.80 -0.50 -1.80
C GLY A 208 5.20 -0.29 -0.41
N ASN A 209 5.24 -1.28 0.49
CA ASN A 209 4.78 -1.08 1.88
C ASN A 209 5.86 -0.41 2.70
N LEU A 210 5.47 0.53 3.55
CA LEU A 210 6.41 1.23 4.41
C LEU A 210 6.94 0.35 5.55
N ILE A 211 8.25 0.41 5.78
CA ILE A 211 8.88 -0.12 7.00
C ILE A 211 8.79 0.98 8.07
N LEU A 212 7.71 0.98 8.84
CA LEU A 212 7.39 2.05 9.80
C LEU A 212 8.20 1.95 11.10
N PRO A 213 8.47 3.08 11.78
CA PRO A 213 9.08 3.06 13.09
C PRO A 213 8.09 2.47 14.10
N THR A 214 8.61 1.71 15.07
CA THR A 214 7.80 1.06 16.11
C THR A 214 8.20 1.52 17.50
N ASP A 215 7.24 1.48 18.43
CA ASP A 215 7.49 1.77 19.83
C ASP A 215 8.08 0.55 20.56
N GLU A 216 8.24 0.64 21.88
CA GLU A 216 8.77 -0.46 22.71
C GLU A 216 7.93 -1.74 22.62
N ALA A 217 6.62 -1.63 22.35
CA ALA A 217 5.72 -2.76 22.15
C ALA A 217 5.75 -3.34 20.73
N GLY A 218 6.54 -2.76 19.82
CA GLY A 218 6.66 -3.19 18.44
C GLY A 218 5.49 -2.75 17.56
N ALA A 219 4.62 -1.87 18.03
CA ALA A 219 3.51 -1.35 17.23
C ALA A 219 3.93 -0.07 16.48
N PRO A 220 3.38 0.21 15.29
CA PRO A 220 3.76 1.38 14.49
C PRO A 220 3.54 2.71 15.22
N MET A 221 4.40 3.70 14.92
CA MET A 221 4.32 5.08 15.41
C MET A 221 4.01 6.11 14.30
N LEU A 222 3.86 5.62 13.08
CA LEU A 222 3.37 6.36 11.92
C LEU A 222 2.23 5.58 11.27
N TYR A 223 1.35 6.29 10.59
CA TYR A 223 0.28 5.73 9.81
C TYR A 223 0.63 5.71 8.32
N ASP A 224 0.43 4.60 7.62
CA ASP A 224 0.59 4.54 6.16
C ASP A 224 -0.71 4.95 5.47
N PHE A 225 -0.73 6.16 4.91
CA PHE A 225 -1.93 6.70 4.25
C PHE A 225 -1.98 6.40 2.74
N ALA A 226 -0.99 5.70 2.18
CA ALA A 226 -1.09 5.16 0.83
C ALA A 226 -2.05 3.96 0.78
N ILE A 227 -2.23 3.26 1.90
CA ILE A 227 -3.15 2.10 2.02
C ILE A 227 -4.53 2.61 2.49
N TYR A 228 -5.13 3.42 1.63
CA TYR A 228 -6.33 4.21 1.94
C TYR A 228 -7.54 3.35 2.35
N GLY A 229 -7.78 2.22 1.66
CA GLY A 229 -8.99 1.43 1.89
C GLY A 229 -8.97 0.45 3.06
N TYR A 230 -7.79 -0.03 3.48
CA TYR A 230 -7.68 -1.01 4.56
C TYR A 230 -7.99 -0.42 5.95
N THR A 231 -7.80 0.90 6.14
CA THR A 231 -7.86 1.50 7.48
C THR A 231 -8.93 2.59 7.64
N THR A 232 -9.33 3.28 6.57
CA THR A 232 -10.40 4.30 6.64
C THR A 232 -11.81 3.73 6.41
N GLY A 233 -11.90 2.51 5.86
CA GLY A 233 -13.18 1.90 5.46
C GLY A 233 -13.78 2.49 4.18
N LEU A 234 -12.98 3.21 3.39
CA LEU A 234 -13.35 3.74 2.07
C LEU A 234 -12.81 2.82 0.97
N ASP A 235 -13.51 2.70 -0.15
CA ASP A 235 -13.01 1.89 -1.26
C ASP A 235 -11.70 2.46 -1.83
N TYR A 236 -10.82 1.59 -2.32
CA TYR A 236 -9.69 2.05 -3.14
C TYR A 236 -10.26 2.80 -4.36
N PRO A 237 -9.66 3.92 -4.78
CA PRO A 237 -10.08 4.55 -6.01
C PRO A 237 -9.93 3.57 -7.20
N GLU A 238 -10.76 3.75 -8.22
CA GLU A 238 -10.86 2.83 -9.35
C GLU A 238 -9.53 2.75 -10.12
N GLY A 239 -8.81 1.62 -9.99
CA GLY A 239 -7.49 1.42 -10.60
C GLY A 239 -6.32 1.34 -9.61
N TRP A 240 -6.59 1.56 -8.32
CA TRP A 240 -5.63 1.44 -7.21
C TRP A 240 -5.78 0.17 -6.38
N GLU A 241 -6.64 -0.76 -6.82
CA GLU A 241 -6.49 -2.15 -6.40
C GLU A 241 -5.10 -2.63 -6.83
N PRO A 242 -4.26 -3.13 -5.91
CA PRO A 242 -2.98 -3.71 -6.28
C PRO A 242 -3.23 -4.73 -7.40
N SER A 243 -2.54 -4.57 -8.51
CA SER A 243 -2.70 -5.47 -9.64
C SER A 243 -2.20 -6.86 -9.25
N GLY A 244 -3.12 -7.74 -8.89
CA GLY A 244 -2.86 -9.16 -8.69
C GLY A 244 -2.98 -9.65 -7.26
N ASP A 245 -3.11 -10.96 -7.20
CA ASP A 245 -3.40 -11.88 -6.11
C ASP A 245 -2.35 -11.90 -4.97
N ASP A 246 -1.63 -10.80 -4.70
CA ASP A 246 -0.36 -10.79 -3.97
C ASP A 246 -0.47 -10.47 -2.46
N TRP A 247 -1.69 -10.32 -1.91
CA TRP A 247 -1.91 -10.01 -0.49
C TRP A 247 -2.70 -11.11 0.24
N TRP A 248 -2.06 -12.27 0.34
CA TRP A 248 -2.57 -13.36 1.15
C TRP A 248 -2.29 -13.10 2.63
N TRP A 249 -3.33 -12.93 3.43
CA TRP A 249 -3.23 -12.60 4.86
C TRP A 249 -3.73 -13.75 5.74
N PRO A 250 -3.26 -13.88 7.00
CA PRO A 250 -3.94 -14.72 7.96
C PRO A 250 -5.40 -14.27 8.13
N PRO A 251 -6.38 -15.15 7.89
CA PRO A 251 -7.78 -14.78 8.05
C PRO A 251 -8.15 -14.60 9.52
N THR A 252 -9.24 -13.88 9.78
CA THR A 252 -9.83 -13.79 11.12
C THR A 252 -10.84 -14.92 11.33
N GLU A 253 -11.14 -15.24 12.60
CA GLU A 253 -12.22 -16.18 12.92
C GLU A 253 -13.57 -15.72 12.34
N LEU A 254 -13.84 -14.41 12.34
CA LEU A 254 -15.06 -13.88 11.75
C LEU A 254 -15.08 -14.07 10.22
N GLY A 255 -13.93 -13.93 9.55
CA GLY A 255 -13.82 -14.10 8.10
C GLY A 255 -13.91 -15.55 7.61
N LEU A 256 -13.66 -16.53 8.48
CA LEU A 256 -13.82 -17.95 8.18
C LEU A 256 -15.13 -18.53 8.68
N ALA A 257 -15.84 -17.85 9.58
CA ALA A 257 -17.10 -18.35 10.09
C ALA A 257 -18.14 -18.48 8.98
N ASP A 258 -18.82 -19.62 8.97
CA ASP A 258 -19.88 -19.98 8.03
C ASP A 258 -19.42 -20.03 6.56
N THR A 259 -18.20 -20.54 6.35
CA THR A 259 -17.60 -20.72 5.03
C THR A 259 -17.36 -22.20 4.70
N SER A 260 -17.42 -22.54 3.42
CA SER A 260 -17.09 -23.87 2.91
C SER A 260 -15.96 -23.76 1.88
N TRP A 261 -14.98 -24.64 1.95
CA TRP A 261 -13.76 -24.57 1.15
C TRP A 261 -13.50 -25.88 0.42
N LEU A 262 -13.28 -25.81 -0.89
CA LEU A 262 -13.13 -26.96 -1.77
C LEU A 262 -11.65 -27.20 -2.11
N CYS A 263 -11.19 -28.44 -1.94
CA CYS A 263 -9.93 -28.96 -2.49
C CYS A 263 -10.20 -30.27 -3.22
N ASP A 264 -10.22 -30.25 -4.55
CA ASP A 264 -10.63 -31.37 -5.40
C ASP A 264 -12.01 -31.94 -5.03
N SER A 265 -12.04 -33.03 -4.28
CA SER A 265 -13.25 -33.73 -3.82
C SER A 265 -13.41 -33.67 -2.30
N TRP A 266 -12.54 -32.94 -1.62
CA TRP A 266 -12.65 -32.63 -0.19
C TRP A 266 -13.32 -31.28 0.01
N VAL A 267 -14.18 -31.20 1.02
CA VAL A 267 -14.80 -29.95 1.47
C VAL A 267 -14.51 -29.78 2.96
N LEU A 268 -14.00 -28.61 3.31
CA LEU A 268 -13.83 -28.15 4.68
C LEU A 268 -14.88 -27.09 4.97
N GLU A 269 -15.81 -27.36 5.88
CA GLU A 269 -16.82 -26.40 6.34
C GLU A 269 -16.45 -25.90 7.74
N LEU A 270 -16.40 -24.58 7.89
CA LEU A 270 -16.13 -23.90 9.15
C LEU A 270 -17.39 -23.14 9.53
N ARG A 271 -18.06 -23.57 10.60
CA ARG A 271 -19.29 -22.90 11.08
C ARG A 271 -18.96 -22.10 12.33
N GLY A 272 -19.48 -20.89 12.40
CA GLY A 272 -19.39 -20.05 13.60
C GLY A 272 -20.34 -20.52 14.69
N GLY A 273 -19.97 -20.31 15.96
CA GLY A 273 -20.89 -20.51 17.07
C GLY A 273 -20.26 -21.05 18.34
N ASP A 274 -21.08 -21.28 19.36
CA ASP A 274 -20.64 -21.64 20.69
C ASP A 274 -20.34 -23.14 20.82
N ALA A 275 -19.20 -23.57 20.24
CA ALA A 275 -18.65 -24.92 20.40
C ALA A 275 -17.82 -25.08 21.70
N GLY A 276 -17.87 -24.08 22.58
CA GLY A 276 -17.09 -23.97 23.80
C GLY A 276 -16.30 -22.65 23.86
N PRO A 277 -15.91 -22.18 25.06
CA PRO A 277 -15.32 -20.85 25.24
C PRO A 277 -13.92 -20.68 24.63
N GLU A 278 -13.31 -21.77 24.15
CA GLU A 278 -11.95 -21.79 23.60
C GLU A 278 -11.91 -22.00 22.08
N TYR A 279 -13.07 -22.11 21.41
CA TYR A 279 -13.21 -22.40 19.99
C TYR A 279 -14.10 -21.38 19.28
N ALA A 280 -13.80 -21.12 18.00
CA ALA A 280 -14.59 -20.24 17.15
C ALA A 280 -15.90 -20.89 16.66
N GLY A 281 -15.90 -22.23 16.57
CA GLY A 281 -17.08 -23.00 16.24
C GLY A 281 -16.78 -24.45 15.84
N THR A 282 -17.67 -25.05 15.04
CA THR A 282 -17.56 -26.45 14.61
C THR A 282 -16.98 -26.56 13.20
N ALA A 283 -16.19 -27.59 12.96
CA ALA A 283 -15.59 -27.87 11.65
C ALA A 283 -15.97 -29.27 11.17
N ASP A 284 -16.37 -29.35 9.90
CA ASP A 284 -16.66 -30.59 9.20
C ASP A 284 -15.71 -30.72 8.02
N LEU A 285 -15.00 -31.84 7.90
CA LEU A 285 -14.15 -32.14 6.75
C LEU A 285 -14.61 -33.43 6.12
N TYR A 286 -15.04 -33.40 4.85
CA TYR A 286 -15.56 -34.59 4.19
C TYR A 286 -15.13 -34.76 2.74
N TYR A 287 -15.07 -36.01 2.29
CA TYR A 287 -14.72 -36.40 0.93
C TYR A 287 -15.97 -36.82 0.14
N SER A 288 -16.28 -36.08 -0.92
CA SER A 288 -17.50 -36.23 -1.74
C SER A 288 -17.22 -36.15 -3.26
N PRO A 289 -16.53 -37.14 -3.86
CA PRO A 289 -16.11 -37.11 -5.27
C PRO A 289 -17.23 -37.21 -6.30
N ALA A 290 -18.46 -37.52 -5.87
CA ALA A 290 -19.62 -37.66 -6.75
C ALA A 290 -20.93 -37.24 -6.04
N GLY A 291 -20.83 -36.29 -5.11
CA GLY A 291 -21.99 -35.75 -4.38
C GLY A 291 -22.52 -36.64 -3.25
N TYR A 292 -21.80 -37.69 -2.89
CA TYR A 292 -22.07 -38.51 -1.71
C TYR A 292 -20.83 -38.58 -0.82
N ILE A 293 -21.05 -38.33 0.47
CA ILE A 293 -20.01 -38.37 1.50
C ILE A 293 -19.52 -39.82 1.66
N LYS A 294 -18.22 -40.04 1.46
CA LYS A 294 -17.55 -41.33 1.65
C LYS A 294 -16.75 -41.42 2.94
N GLN A 295 -16.34 -40.28 3.45
CA GLN A 295 -15.51 -40.12 4.63
C GLN A 295 -15.75 -38.73 5.17
N ASP A 296 -15.89 -38.61 6.48
CA ASP A 296 -16.15 -37.37 7.20
C ASP A 296 -15.38 -37.36 8.52
N TYR A 297 -14.96 -36.16 8.90
CA TYR A 297 -14.35 -35.81 10.16
C TYR A 297 -15.17 -34.67 10.75
N LEU A 298 -15.49 -34.78 12.04
CA LEU A 298 -16.28 -33.77 12.75
C LEU A 298 -15.51 -33.28 13.96
N GLY A 299 -15.64 -32.00 14.27
CA GLY A 299 -15.05 -31.43 15.47
C GLY A 299 -15.12 -29.93 15.55
N VAL A 300 -14.03 -29.30 15.99
CA VAL A 300 -13.98 -27.87 16.33
C VAL A 300 -12.76 -27.19 15.73
N TRP A 301 -12.87 -25.87 15.59
CA TRP A 301 -11.80 -25.03 15.03
C TRP A 301 -11.67 -23.70 15.77
N ARG A 302 -10.50 -23.06 15.57
CA ARG A 302 -10.21 -21.67 15.98
C ARG A 302 -8.99 -21.15 15.22
N MET A 303 -8.79 -19.84 15.24
CA MET A 303 -7.52 -19.26 14.79
C MET A 303 -6.53 -19.16 15.97
N GLU A 304 -5.27 -19.48 15.69
CA GLU A 304 -4.12 -19.30 16.58
C GLU A 304 -3.07 -18.50 15.81
N ASP A 305 -3.02 -17.19 16.01
CA ASP A 305 -2.21 -16.26 15.22
C ASP A 305 -2.45 -16.44 13.71
N ASP A 306 -1.47 -17.02 12.99
CA ASP A 306 -1.53 -17.27 11.56
C ASP A 306 -1.98 -18.69 11.17
N CYS A 307 -2.42 -19.48 12.15
CA CYS A 307 -2.75 -20.89 11.97
C CYS A 307 -4.23 -21.19 12.25
N LEU A 308 -4.83 -22.02 11.41
CA LEU A 308 -6.10 -22.68 11.68
C LEU A 308 -5.85 -23.93 12.51
N TYR A 309 -6.31 -23.92 13.76
CA TYR A 309 -6.32 -25.11 14.60
C TYR A 309 -7.56 -25.95 14.30
N LEU A 310 -7.34 -27.24 14.05
CA LEU A 310 -8.39 -28.22 13.81
C LEU A 310 -8.27 -29.37 14.81
N LYS A 311 -9.38 -29.66 15.47
CA LYS A 311 -9.54 -30.85 16.31
C LYS A 311 -10.71 -31.67 15.82
N LEU A 312 -10.44 -32.69 15.01
CA LEU A 312 -11.43 -33.48 14.30
C LEU A 312 -11.25 -34.98 14.55
N SER A 313 -12.35 -35.73 14.52
CA SER A 313 -12.34 -37.19 14.61
C SER A 313 -13.25 -37.80 13.54
N ALA A 314 -12.81 -38.89 12.94
CA ALA A 314 -13.61 -39.71 12.04
C ALA A 314 -14.15 -40.96 12.75
N ASP A 315 -15.26 -41.50 12.25
CA ASP A 315 -15.84 -42.77 12.74
C ASP A 315 -14.89 -43.98 12.58
N SER A 316 -13.90 -43.88 11.68
CA SER A 316 -12.82 -44.86 11.51
C SER A 316 -11.85 -44.91 12.71
N GLY A 317 -11.88 -43.90 13.58
CA GLY A 317 -10.92 -43.70 14.67
C GLY A 317 -9.70 -42.86 14.29
N ASP A 318 -9.67 -42.29 13.08
CA ASP A 318 -8.63 -41.33 12.68
C ASP A 318 -8.88 -39.97 13.34
N GLU A 319 -7.82 -39.33 13.82
CA GLU A 319 -7.89 -38.05 14.55
C GLU A 319 -6.94 -37.01 13.92
N ILE A 320 -7.39 -35.76 13.91
CA ILE A 320 -6.60 -34.57 13.54
C ILE A 320 -6.66 -33.65 14.76
N ASP A 321 -5.50 -33.32 15.34
CA ASP A 321 -5.36 -32.36 16.44
C ASP A 321 -4.08 -31.55 16.18
N ALA A 322 -4.21 -30.50 15.36
CA ALA A 322 -3.07 -29.74 14.86
C ALA A 322 -3.45 -28.35 14.35
N SER A 323 -2.47 -27.43 14.39
CA SER A 323 -2.55 -26.09 13.79
C SER A 323 -1.84 -26.05 12.44
N PHE A 324 -2.49 -25.46 11.44
CA PHE A 324 -2.02 -25.37 10.07
C PHE A 324 -1.90 -23.91 9.67
N PRO A 325 -0.74 -23.43 9.19
CA PRO A 325 -0.63 -22.06 8.69
C PRO A 325 -1.55 -21.88 7.49
N ILE A 326 -2.35 -20.82 7.51
CA ILE A 326 -3.25 -20.49 6.41
C ILE A 326 -3.18 -19.02 6.06
N LEU A 327 -3.38 -18.73 4.78
CA LEU A 327 -3.59 -17.38 4.28
C LEU A 327 -4.85 -17.35 3.42
N ILE A 328 -5.58 -16.24 3.42
CA ILE A 328 -6.75 -16.00 2.56
C ILE A 328 -6.40 -14.92 1.54
N SER A 329 -6.84 -15.09 0.29
CA SER A 329 -6.67 -14.07 -0.74
C SER A 329 -7.47 -12.80 -0.40
N PRO A 330 -7.07 -11.63 -0.94
CA PRO A 330 -7.80 -10.39 -0.71
C PRO A 330 -9.29 -10.45 -1.11
N SER A 331 -9.62 -11.24 -2.13
CA SER A 331 -10.99 -11.46 -2.58
C SER A 331 -11.83 -12.27 -1.57
N GLY A 332 -11.18 -12.97 -0.64
CA GLY A 332 -11.83 -13.93 0.24
C GLY A 332 -12.23 -15.24 -0.46
N GLU A 333 -11.83 -15.44 -1.73
CA GLU A 333 -12.27 -16.58 -2.54
C GLU A 333 -11.25 -17.74 -2.57
N ASP A 334 -10.01 -17.50 -2.15
CA ASP A 334 -8.96 -18.52 -2.14
C ASP A 334 -8.32 -18.62 -0.75
N LEU A 335 -8.00 -19.85 -0.34
CA LEU A 335 -7.33 -20.13 0.93
C LEU A 335 -6.10 -21.02 0.71
N TYR A 336 -4.93 -20.53 1.12
CA TYR A 336 -3.65 -21.19 0.93
C TYR A 336 -3.33 -21.90 2.23
N PHE A 337 -3.35 -23.22 2.16
CA PHE A 337 -3.28 -24.09 3.31
C PHE A 337 -1.94 -24.81 3.34
N GLN A 338 -1.17 -24.62 4.41
CA GLN A 338 0.17 -25.18 4.54
C GLN A 338 0.20 -26.37 5.50
N ARG A 339 1.22 -27.22 5.34
CA ARG A 339 1.49 -28.32 6.26
C ARG A 339 1.71 -27.78 7.67
N SER A 340 1.22 -28.49 8.68
CA SER A 340 1.45 -28.12 10.06
C SER A 340 2.94 -28.03 10.37
N ARG A 341 3.34 -27.02 11.16
CA ARG A 341 4.73 -26.82 11.60
C ARG A 341 5.29 -28.01 12.39
N THR A 342 4.42 -28.83 12.98
CA THR A 342 4.78 -30.06 13.70
C THR A 342 4.91 -31.28 12.78
N GLY A 343 4.58 -31.14 11.49
CA GLY A 343 4.56 -32.20 10.50
C GLY A 343 3.26 -33.00 10.45
N ALA A 344 2.25 -32.66 11.27
CA ALA A 344 0.93 -33.27 11.21
C ALA A 344 0.29 -33.08 9.82
N GLY A 345 -0.34 -34.14 9.31
CA GLY A 345 -0.98 -34.18 7.99
C GLY A 345 -2.48 -33.95 8.07
N ILE A 346 -3.07 -33.62 6.93
CA ILE A 346 -4.52 -33.54 6.72
C ILE A 346 -4.87 -34.28 5.41
N PRO A 347 -6.03 -34.96 5.29
CA PRO A 347 -6.30 -35.88 4.18
C PRO A 347 -6.17 -35.30 2.76
N PHE A 348 -6.44 -34.00 2.58
CA PHE A 348 -6.32 -33.32 1.29
C PHE A 348 -4.90 -32.77 1.01
N LEU A 349 -3.96 -32.94 1.94
CA LEU A 349 -2.55 -32.54 1.81
C LEU A 349 -1.63 -33.78 1.86
N PRO A 350 -1.40 -34.46 0.72
CA PRO A 350 -0.64 -35.72 0.66
C PRO A 350 0.80 -35.58 1.16
N ASP A 351 1.38 -36.68 1.63
CA ASP A 351 2.80 -36.73 2.03
C ASP A 351 3.74 -36.32 0.88
N GLY A 352 4.60 -35.34 1.16
CA GLY A 352 5.52 -34.74 0.18
C GLY A 352 5.02 -33.46 -0.47
N THR A 353 3.80 -33.02 -0.17
CA THR A 353 3.28 -31.70 -0.54
C THR A 353 3.25 -30.79 0.70
N ASP A 354 3.83 -29.59 0.58
CA ASP A 354 3.96 -28.66 1.71
C ASP A 354 2.81 -27.64 1.79
N SER A 355 2.03 -27.47 0.72
CA SER A 355 0.91 -26.54 0.66
C SER A 355 -0.12 -26.89 -0.42
N VAL A 356 -1.35 -26.42 -0.27
CA VAL A 356 -2.43 -26.57 -1.26
C VAL A 356 -3.36 -25.36 -1.25
N GLY A 357 -3.96 -25.02 -2.40
CA GLY A 357 -5.00 -23.99 -2.50
C GLY A 357 -6.39 -24.59 -2.36
N LEU A 358 -7.25 -23.93 -1.59
CA LEU A 358 -8.67 -24.22 -1.43
C LEU A 358 -9.46 -23.07 -2.04
N LEU A 359 -10.61 -23.37 -2.65
CA LEU A 359 -11.50 -22.38 -3.26
C LEU A 359 -12.77 -22.24 -2.42
N LEU A 360 -13.25 -21.03 -2.23
CA LEU A 360 -14.50 -20.76 -1.56
C LEU A 360 -15.65 -21.43 -2.33
N TYR A 361 -16.42 -22.25 -1.63
CA TYR A 361 -17.54 -22.99 -2.16
C TYR A 361 -18.84 -22.31 -1.74
N THR A 362 -19.50 -21.65 -2.69
CA THR A 362 -20.86 -21.12 -2.56
C THR A 362 -21.84 -22.14 -3.13
N GLY A 363 -22.12 -23.17 -2.34
CA GLY A 363 -23.01 -24.30 -2.68
C GLY A 363 -24.48 -24.08 -2.36
#